data_AF-A0AAN7DNF6-F1
#
_entry.id   AF-A0AAN7DNF6-F1
#
_cell.length_a   1.000
_cell.length_b   1.000
_cell.length_c   1.000
_cell.angle_alpha   90.00
_cell.angle_beta   90.00
_cell.angle_gamma   90.00
#
_symmetry.space_group_name_H-M   'P 1'
#
loop_
_entity.id
_entity.type
_entity.pdbx_description
1 polymer ?
#
loop_
_entity_poly.entity_id
_entity_poly.type
_entity_poly.pdbx_seq_one_letter_code
_entity_poly.pdbx_strand_id
1 'polypeptide(L)'
;MSLINLTLTILQQGENDVPNLSWYNVAVASSFILVNGLISMSLGLKLEKSLLTSSIRCIVQLTIMGKILESVFNAKNPILVMLMTFTLIFLSSCETVYNKSDWSFSRMFPSVLLSTAFSTIFIGILGTRYAMNQQQFWLPELFIPTIGLLLGITAGAMAVGLSTCLTKVGQQAEQIETYLSFGASRWEAGRAVAIEAIRLAMLPSINSMSVIGLITIPGAMTGQILGGAPIMNAVRYQQIVTFMVSATTSLGVLSVVFFCIHHMIDTKHRLRPERVHKYKANLFRDIKFLFVSVWKELFSKKDQEKKRGPADENTPLIN
;
A
#
# COMPACT_ATOMS: atom_id res chain seq x y z
N MET A 1 9.66 46.47 -31.93
CA MET A 1 8.72 45.43 -32.42
C MET A 1 9.37 44.05 -32.60
N SER A 2 10.68 43.94 -32.88
CA SER A 2 11.37 42.64 -33.07
C SER A 2 11.64 41.86 -31.77
N LEU A 3 12.11 42.53 -30.69
CA LEU A 3 12.47 41.84 -29.44
C LEU A 3 11.27 41.22 -28.71
N ILE A 4 10.13 41.91 -28.62
CA ILE A 4 8.92 41.39 -27.95
C ILE A 4 8.36 40.15 -28.67
N ASN A 5 8.41 40.13 -30.01
CA ASN A 5 8.00 38.98 -30.79
C ASN A 5 8.99 37.82 -30.64
N LEU A 6 10.30 38.08 -30.52
CA LEU A 6 11.30 37.05 -30.25
C LEU A 6 11.13 36.45 -28.84
N THR A 7 10.86 37.27 -27.82
CA THR A 7 10.58 36.78 -26.46
C THR A 7 9.27 35.99 -26.40
N LEU A 8 8.22 36.42 -27.10
CA LEU A 8 6.98 35.66 -27.23
C LEU A 8 7.19 34.34 -27.98
N THR A 9 8.02 34.34 -29.03
CA THR A 9 8.34 33.11 -29.78
C THR A 9 9.11 32.12 -28.91
N ILE A 10 10.08 32.58 -28.12
CA ILE A 10 10.86 31.74 -27.18
C ILE A 10 9.97 31.20 -26.05
N LEU A 11 9.05 32.01 -25.52
CA LEU A 11 8.10 31.58 -24.49
C LEU A 11 7.09 30.55 -25.03
N GLN A 12 6.70 30.67 -26.30
CA GLN A 12 5.74 29.77 -26.96
C GLN A 12 6.41 28.49 -27.50
N GLN A 13 7.73 28.50 -27.69
CA GLN A 13 8.51 27.32 -28.07
C GLN A 13 8.71 26.35 -26.89
N GLY A 14 8.77 26.86 -25.66
CA GLY A 14 8.85 26.03 -24.45
C GLY A 14 7.58 25.25 -24.08
N GLU A 15 6.43 25.61 -24.64
CA GLU A 15 5.13 24.96 -24.36
C GLU A 15 4.81 23.81 -25.33
N ASN A 16 5.49 23.75 -26.49
CA ASN A 16 5.22 22.78 -27.56
C ASN A 16 6.16 21.55 -27.56
N ASP A 17 7.13 21.47 -26.66
CA ASP A 17 8.16 20.42 -26.65
C ASP A 17 7.78 19.16 -25.83
N VAL A 18 6.55 19.07 -25.31
CA VAL A 18 6.10 17.85 -24.64
C VAL A 18 5.73 16.82 -25.72
N PRO A 19 6.45 15.69 -25.84
CA PRO A 19 6.21 14.74 -26.92
C PRO A 19 4.77 14.22 -26.86
N ASN A 20 4.02 14.34 -27.96
CA ASN A 20 2.66 13.82 -28.04
C ASN A 20 2.71 12.28 -28.10
N LEU A 21 2.45 11.64 -26.96
CA LEU A 21 2.55 10.19 -26.83
C LEU A 21 1.27 9.51 -27.36
N SER A 22 1.41 8.79 -28.46
CA SER A 22 0.33 7.96 -29.04
C SER A 22 0.38 6.53 -28.50
N TRP A 23 -0.73 5.79 -28.64
CA TRP A 23 -0.82 4.35 -28.38
C TRP A 23 0.25 3.53 -29.14
N TYR A 24 0.73 4.04 -30.27
CA TYR A 24 1.85 3.46 -31.00
C TYR A 24 3.12 3.38 -30.14
N ASN A 25 3.46 4.46 -29.43
CA ASN A 25 4.67 4.50 -28.58
C ASN A 25 4.57 3.49 -27.42
N VAL A 26 3.37 3.34 -26.86
CA VAL A 26 3.08 2.33 -25.84
C VAL A 26 3.26 0.92 -26.41
N ALA A 27 2.78 0.68 -27.64
CA ALA A 27 2.95 -0.61 -28.31
C ALA A 27 4.43 -0.92 -28.58
N VAL A 28 5.22 0.05 -29.05
CA VAL A 28 6.67 -0.10 -29.22
C VAL A 28 7.35 -0.44 -27.89
N ALA A 29 7.06 0.30 -26.81
CA ALA A 29 7.63 0.00 -25.49
C ALA A 29 7.22 -1.39 -24.97
N SER A 30 5.97 -1.80 -25.20
CA SER A 30 5.48 -3.12 -24.81
C SER A 30 6.17 -4.27 -25.55
N SER A 31 6.70 -4.03 -26.75
CA SER A 31 7.44 -5.04 -27.51
C SER A 31 8.73 -5.48 -26.80
N PHE A 32 9.36 -4.61 -26.01
CA PHE A 32 10.54 -4.96 -25.23
C PHE A 32 10.24 -6.03 -24.15
N ILE A 33 9.00 -6.06 -23.65
CA ILE A 33 8.55 -7.10 -22.73
C ILE A 33 8.46 -8.46 -23.43
N LEU A 34 8.09 -8.50 -24.71
CA LEU A 34 8.08 -9.73 -25.50
C LEU A 34 9.49 -10.29 -25.66
N VAL A 35 10.49 -9.43 -25.87
CA VAL A 35 11.90 -9.84 -25.91
C VAL A 35 12.33 -10.50 -24.60
N ASN A 36 11.98 -9.89 -23.45
CA ASN A 36 12.23 -10.50 -22.13
C ASN A 36 11.51 -11.85 -21.97
N GLY A 37 10.30 -11.97 -22.52
CA GLY A 37 9.56 -13.24 -22.56
C GLY A 37 10.26 -14.33 -23.37
N LEU A 38 10.80 -13.98 -24.55
CA LEU A 38 11.56 -14.90 -25.39
C LEU A 38 12.86 -15.36 -24.72
N ILE A 39 13.56 -14.44 -24.06
CA ILE A 39 14.76 -14.77 -23.26
C ILE A 39 14.39 -15.72 -22.10
N SER A 40 13.27 -15.46 -21.40
CA SER A 40 12.75 -16.35 -20.35
C SER A 40 12.49 -17.76 -20.87
N MET A 41 11.93 -17.89 -22.08
CA MET A 41 11.69 -19.18 -22.71
C MET A 41 13.00 -19.88 -23.06
N SER A 42 13.96 -19.15 -23.64
CA SER A 42 15.28 -19.69 -24.01
C SER A 42 16.08 -20.16 -22.79
N LEU A 43 15.95 -19.49 -21.65
CA LEU A 43 16.62 -19.82 -20.39
C LEU A 43 15.80 -20.75 -19.49
N GLY A 44 14.56 -21.10 -19.86
CA GLY A 44 13.69 -21.98 -19.07
C GLY A 44 13.22 -21.38 -17.73
N LEU A 45 13.17 -20.05 -17.60
CA LEU A 45 12.88 -19.34 -16.35
C LEU A 45 11.40 -19.42 -15.91
N LYS A 46 10.49 -19.84 -16.81
CA LYS A 46 9.03 -19.94 -16.58
C LYS A 46 8.36 -18.63 -16.14
N LEU A 47 8.96 -17.49 -16.48
CA LEU A 47 8.44 -16.16 -16.15
C LEU A 47 7.54 -15.58 -17.25
N GLU A 48 7.52 -16.17 -18.44
CA GLU A 48 6.85 -15.61 -19.62
C GLU A 48 5.36 -15.31 -19.39
N LYS A 49 4.63 -16.22 -18.74
CA LYS A 49 3.21 -16.01 -18.40
C LYS A 49 3.02 -14.93 -17.34
N SER A 50 3.90 -14.88 -16.34
CA SER A 50 3.83 -13.87 -15.27
C SER A 50 4.14 -12.47 -15.81
N LEU A 51 5.12 -12.36 -16.69
CA LEU A 51 5.52 -11.10 -17.31
C LEU A 51 4.41 -10.56 -18.23
N LEU A 52 3.84 -11.42 -19.08
CA LEU A 52 2.74 -11.04 -19.98
C LEU A 52 1.49 -10.63 -19.20
N THR A 53 1.06 -11.43 -18.22
CA THR A 53 -0.12 -11.12 -17.41
C THR A 53 0.05 -9.84 -16.60
N SER A 54 1.23 -9.61 -16.01
CA SER A 54 1.57 -8.38 -15.29
C SER A 54 1.56 -7.15 -16.20
N SER A 55 2.04 -7.29 -17.43
CA SER A 55 2.12 -6.19 -18.41
C SER A 55 0.75 -5.78 -18.92
N ILE A 56 -0.09 -6.75 -19.26
CA ILE A 56 -1.49 -6.50 -19.64
C ILE A 56 -2.23 -5.84 -18.48
N ARG A 57 -2.09 -6.38 -17.27
CA ARG A 57 -2.66 -5.81 -16.04
C ARG A 57 -2.20 -4.37 -15.83
N CYS A 58 -0.91 -4.07 -16.05
CA CYS A 58 -0.35 -2.73 -15.93
C CYS A 58 -1.01 -1.73 -16.91
N ILE A 59 -1.09 -2.07 -18.20
CA ILE A 59 -1.70 -1.21 -19.23
C ILE A 59 -3.16 -0.90 -18.89
N VAL A 60 -3.93 -1.95 -18.56
CA VAL A 60 -5.36 -1.81 -18.20
C VAL A 60 -5.51 -0.98 -16.93
N GLN A 61 -4.73 -1.26 -15.88
CA GLN A 61 -4.83 -0.56 -14.60
C GLN A 61 -4.45 0.91 -14.69
N LEU A 62 -3.37 1.25 -15.39
CA LEU A 62 -2.97 2.65 -15.59
C LEU A 62 -4.01 3.42 -16.41
N THR A 63 -4.57 2.81 -17.46
CA THR A 63 -5.61 3.44 -18.29
C THR A 63 -6.89 3.71 -17.49
N ILE A 64 -7.34 2.74 -16.69
CA ILE A 64 -8.51 2.89 -15.82
C ILE A 64 -8.24 3.96 -14.75
N MET A 65 -7.08 3.91 -14.11
CA MET A 65 -6.70 4.86 -13.07
C MET A 65 -6.67 6.30 -13.60
N GLY A 66 -6.15 6.52 -14.81
CA GLY A 66 -6.16 7.84 -15.46
C GLY A 66 -7.57 8.43 -15.57
N LYS A 67 -8.53 7.64 -16.04
CA LYS A 67 -9.95 8.06 -16.14
C LYS A 67 -10.60 8.30 -14.77
N ILE A 68 -10.31 7.46 -13.79
CA ILE A 68 -10.84 7.63 -12.43
C ILE A 68 -10.30 8.92 -11.81
N LEU A 69 -8.99 9.18 -11.93
CA LEU A 69 -8.35 10.37 -11.38
C LEU A 69 -8.95 11.65 -11.96
N GLU A 70 -9.17 11.72 -13.27
CA GLU A 70 -9.83 12.86 -13.92
C GLU A 70 -11.21 13.15 -13.31
N SER A 71 -12.04 12.11 -13.13
CA SER A 71 -13.35 12.25 -12.51
C SER A 71 -13.28 12.70 -11.05
N VAL A 72 -12.29 12.21 -10.30
CA VAL A 72 -12.13 12.55 -8.87
C VAL A 72 -11.60 13.97 -8.70
N PHE A 73 -10.66 14.41 -9.54
CA PHE A 73 -10.08 15.74 -9.50
C PHE A 73 -11.11 16.82 -9.85
N ASN A 74 -11.98 16.57 -10.84
CA ASN A 74 -13.05 17.48 -11.22
C ASN A 74 -14.14 17.64 -10.14
N ALA A 75 -14.41 16.58 -9.37
CA ALA A 75 -15.48 16.60 -8.38
C ALA A 75 -15.14 17.40 -7.11
N LYS A 76 -13.85 17.60 -6.78
CA LYS A 76 -13.34 18.34 -5.60
C LYS A 76 -14.05 18.04 -4.26
N ASN A 77 -14.68 16.86 -4.15
CA ASN A 77 -15.46 16.47 -2.98
C ASN A 77 -14.60 15.64 -2.01
N PRO A 78 -14.50 16.03 -0.72
CA PRO A 78 -13.65 15.32 0.25
C PRO A 78 -14.11 13.87 0.49
N ILE A 79 -15.41 13.61 0.37
CA ILE A 79 -15.98 12.26 0.51
C ILE A 79 -15.44 11.32 -0.57
N LEU A 80 -15.30 11.79 -1.81
CA LEU A 80 -14.75 10.97 -2.90
C LEU A 80 -13.27 10.67 -2.69
N VAL A 81 -12.49 11.63 -2.17
CA VAL A 81 -11.08 11.43 -1.84
C VAL A 81 -10.91 10.38 -0.75
N MET A 82 -11.75 10.42 0.29
CA MET A 82 -11.74 9.42 1.37
C MET A 82 -12.17 8.03 0.87
N LEU A 83 -13.20 7.95 0.03
CA LEU A 83 -13.65 6.71 -0.58
C LEU A 83 -12.57 6.09 -1.49
N MET A 84 -11.89 6.91 -2.29
CA MET A 84 -10.78 6.49 -3.13
C MET A 84 -9.60 5.99 -2.28
N THR A 85 -9.25 6.73 -1.23
CA THR A 85 -8.19 6.35 -0.28
C THR A 85 -8.50 5.00 0.36
N PHE A 86 -9.73 4.80 0.84
CA PHE A 86 -10.17 3.52 1.39
C PHE A 86 -10.07 2.39 0.37
N THR A 87 -10.48 2.64 -0.87
CA THR A 87 -10.39 1.67 -1.97
C THR A 87 -8.94 1.28 -2.26
N LEU A 88 -8.03 2.25 -2.29
CA LEU A 88 -6.59 1.99 -2.49
C LEU A 88 -5.98 1.18 -1.34
N ILE A 89 -6.32 1.49 -0.09
CA ILE A 89 -5.87 0.72 1.09
C ILE A 89 -6.39 -0.72 1.00
N PHE A 90 -7.66 -0.90 0.67
CA PHE A 90 -8.28 -2.21 0.52
C PHE A 90 -7.60 -3.02 -0.58
N LEU A 91 -7.40 -2.44 -1.77
CA LEU A 91 -6.75 -3.09 -2.90
C LEU A 91 -5.28 -3.42 -2.60
N SER A 92 -4.56 -2.52 -1.93
CA SER A 92 -3.18 -2.73 -1.48
C SER A 92 -3.07 -3.89 -0.49
N SER A 93 -4.02 -3.99 0.44
CA SER A 93 -4.07 -5.09 1.42
C SER A 93 -4.36 -6.43 0.74
N CYS A 94 -5.29 -6.45 -0.23
CA CYS A 94 -5.52 -7.63 -1.06
C CYS A 94 -4.26 -8.04 -1.83
N GLU A 95 -3.60 -7.11 -2.51
CA GLU A 95 -2.39 -7.40 -3.28
C GLU A 95 -1.26 -7.96 -2.41
N THR A 96 -1.07 -7.39 -1.21
CA THR A 96 -0.07 -7.84 -0.23
C THR A 96 -0.32 -9.28 0.22
N VAL A 97 -1.58 -9.64 0.47
CA VAL A 97 -1.94 -10.96 1.02
C VAL A 97 -2.02 -12.03 -0.06
N TYR A 98 -2.66 -11.74 -1.19
CA TYR A 98 -3.02 -12.75 -2.20
C TYR A 98 -1.99 -12.90 -3.32
N ASN A 99 -1.25 -11.85 -3.63
CA ASN A 99 -0.37 -11.84 -4.80
C ASN A 99 1.13 -11.81 -4.43
N LYS A 100 1.48 -11.28 -3.25
CA LYS A 100 2.89 -11.10 -2.84
C LYS A 100 3.36 -12.00 -1.70
N SER A 101 2.45 -12.68 -0.98
CA SER A 101 2.83 -13.59 0.12
C SER A 101 2.66 -15.04 -0.29
N ASP A 102 3.76 -15.81 -0.29
CA ASP A 102 3.75 -17.25 -0.58
C ASP A 102 3.14 -18.09 0.56
N TRP A 103 3.01 -17.48 1.75
CA TRP A 103 2.56 -18.12 2.98
C TRP A 103 1.33 -17.37 3.53
N SER A 104 0.32 -18.10 4.00
CA SER A 104 -0.93 -17.50 4.49
C SER A 104 -1.38 -18.13 5.81
N PHE A 105 -2.04 -17.32 6.64
CA PHE A 105 -2.72 -17.75 7.87
C PHE A 105 -4.14 -17.17 7.94
N SER A 106 -5.03 -17.83 8.68
CA SER A 106 -6.49 -17.60 8.63
C SER A 106 -7.00 -16.20 9.07
N ARG A 107 -6.13 -15.29 9.54
CA ARG A 107 -6.46 -13.89 9.91
C ARG A 107 -5.47 -12.88 9.33
N MET A 108 -4.78 -13.25 8.25
CA MET A 108 -3.75 -12.41 7.64
C MET A 108 -4.33 -11.14 7.03
N PHE A 109 -5.45 -11.25 6.33
CA PHE A 109 -6.10 -10.11 5.68
C PHE A 109 -6.50 -8.97 6.63
N PRO A 110 -7.27 -9.20 7.72
CA PRO A 110 -7.64 -8.10 8.62
C PRO A 110 -6.44 -7.48 9.35
N SER A 111 -5.40 -8.27 9.64
CA SER A 111 -4.17 -7.76 10.25
C SER A 111 -3.39 -6.84 9.30
N VAL A 112 -3.24 -7.25 8.04
CA VAL A 112 -2.58 -6.43 7.00
C VAL A 112 -3.41 -5.17 6.72
N LEU A 113 -4.73 -5.30 6.59
CA LEU A 113 -5.63 -4.17 6.34
C LEU A 113 -5.51 -3.12 7.45
N LEU A 114 -5.58 -3.53 8.72
CA LEU A 114 -5.47 -2.61 9.85
C LEU A 114 -4.08 -1.96 9.93
N SER A 115 -3.02 -2.74 9.72
CA SER A 115 -1.63 -2.24 9.73
C SER A 115 -1.38 -1.24 8.60
N THR A 116 -1.86 -1.55 7.39
CA THR A 116 -1.75 -0.70 6.20
C THR A 116 -2.56 0.58 6.36
N ALA A 117 -3.81 0.46 6.83
CA ALA A 117 -4.68 1.61 7.07
C ALA A 117 -4.08 2.53 8.13
N PHE A 118 -3.66 1.97 9.28
CA PHE A 118 -3.08 2.75 10.36
C PHE A 118 -1.82 3.49 9.90
N SER A 119 -0.83 2.79 9.34
CA SER A 119 0.43 3.40 8.90
C SER A 119 0.24 4.45 7.81
N THR A 120 -0.59 4.16 6.81
CA THR A 120 -0.78 5.03 5.64
C THR A 120 -1.63 6.24 5.97
N ILE A 121 -2.73 6.08 6.72
CA ILE A 121 -3.59 7.20 7.10
C ILE A 121 -2.84 8.11 8.08
N PHE A 122 -2.13 7.53 9.06
CA PHE A 122 -1.40 8.30 10.05
C PHE A 122 -0.30 9.15 9.40
N ILE A 123 0.58 8.55 8.61
CA ILE A 123 1.66 9.28 7.93
C ILE A 123 1.13 10.14 6.78
N GLY A 124 0.11 9.70 6.06
CA GLY A 124 -0.51 10.48 4.99
C GLY A 124 -1.09 11.79 5.50
N ILE A 125 -1.90 11.75 6.55
CA ILE A 125 -2.49 12.96 7.14
C ILE A 125 -1.40 13.85 7.75
N LEU A 126 -0.49 13.30 8.56
CA LEU A 126 0.57 14.09 9.19
C LEU A 126 1.53 14.69 8.15
N GLY A 127 1.95 13.91 7.17
CA GLY A 127 2.87 14.34 6.12
C GLY A 127 2.25 15.40 5.21
N THR A 128 1.01 15.20 4.75
CA THR A 128 0.35 16.21 3.91
C THR A 128 0.07 17.50 4.69
N ARG A 129 -0.37 17.42 5.96
CA ARG A 129 -0.68 18.62 6.75
C ARG A 129 0.56 19.37 7.21
N TYR A 130 1.56 18.67 7.78
CA TYR A 130 2.72 19.31 8.40
C TYR A 130 3.94 19.37 7.48
N ALA A 131 4.26 18.29 6.76
CA ALA A 131 5.47 18.26 5.93
C ALA A 131 5.29 18.99 4.60
N MET A 132 4.12 18.86 3.97
CA MET A 132 3.80 19.56 2.71
C MET A 132 3.16 20.94 2.92
N ASN A 133 2.90 21.33 4.18
CA ASN A 133 2.27 22.60 4.56
C ASN A 133 0.95 22.90 3.81
N GLN A 134 0.18 21.85 3.52
CA GLN A 134 -1.08 21.98 2.79
C GLN A 134 -2.21 22.27 3.78
N GLN A 135 -2.83 23.46 3.71
CA GLN A 135 -3.94 23.83 4.61
C GLN A 135 -5.14 22.87 4.50
N GLN A 136 -5.41 22.37 3.30
CA GLN A 136 -6.43 21.36 3.03
C GLN A 136 -5.74 20.04 2.66
N PHE A 137 -5.70 19.09 3.59
CA PHE A 137 -5.02 17.82 3.38
C PHE A 137 -5.70 16.94 2.32
N TRP A 138 -6.97 17.20 1.98
CA TRP A 138 -7.74 16.41 1.03
C TRP A 138 -7.63 16.90 -0.42
N LEU A 139 -6.63 17.72 -0.75
CA LEU A 139 -6.43 18.17 -2.13
C LEU A 139 -6.23 16.94 -3.05
N PRO A 140 -7.16 16.63 -3.97
CA PRO A 140 -7.16 15.36 -4.68
C PRO A 140 -5.88 15.11 -5.47
N GLU A 141 -5.35 16.14 -6.15
CA GLU A 141 -4.20 16.05 -7.03
C GLU A 141 -2.90 15.71 -6.29
N LEU A 142 -2.82 16.06 -5.00
CA LEU A 142 -1.65 15.82 -4.16
C LEU A 142 -1.82 14.56 -3.31
N PHE A 143 -2.98 14.44 -2.66
CA PHE A 143 -3.20 13.42 -1.63
C PHE A 143 -3.32 12.02 -2.23
N ILE A 144 -4.12 11.84 -3.29
CA ILE A 144 -4.37 10.51 -3.87
C ILE A 144 -3.08 9.90 -4.44
N PRO A 145 -2.26 10.62 -5.25
CA PRO A 145 -0.99 10.07 -5.72
C PRO A 145 0.00 9.79 -4.60
N THR A 146 0.04 10.65 -3.57
CA THR A 146 0.91 10.44 -2.40
C THR A 146 0.53 9.15 -1.66
N ILE A 147 -0.76 8.97 -1.33
CA ILE A 147 -1.27 7.74 -0.72
C ILE A 147 -0.98 6.51 -1.59
N GLY A 148 -1.22 6.62 -2.90
CA GLY A 148 -0.93 5.53 -3.84
C GLY A 148 0.54 5.11 -3.81
N LEU A 149 1.46 6.07 -3.75
CA LEU A 149 2.90 5.81 -3.65
C LEU A 149 3.29 5.20 -2.30
N LEU A 150 2.74 5.71 -1.19
CA LEU A 150 2.96 5.15 0.15
C LEU A 150 2.53 3.68 0.19
N LEU A 151 1.34 3.38 -0.32
CA LEU A 151 0.78 2.03 -0.36
C LEU A 151 1.58 1.10 -1.27
N GLY A 152 1.97 1.56 -2.46
CA GLY A 152 2.68 0.74 -3.44
C GLY A 152 4.01 0.20 -2.93
N ILE A 153 4.80 1.06 -2.29
CA ILE A 153 6.10 0.66 -1.70
C ILE A 153 5.88 -0.16 -0.43
N THR A 154 5.00 0.30 0.47
CA THR A 154 4.76 -0.35 1.77
C THR A 154 4.19 -1.76 1.60
N ALA A 155 3.29 -1.99 0.64
CA ALA A 155 2.73 -3.31 0.33
C ALA A 155 3.81 -4.36 0.03
N GLY A 156 4.82 -3.99 -0.76
CA GLY A 156 5.95 -4.88 -1.06
C GLY A 156 6.77 -5.22 0.19
N ALA A 157 7.11 -4.21 0.99
CA ALA A 157 7.88 -4.39 2.21
C ALA A 157 7.12 -5.23 3.27
N MET A 158 5.82 -4.99 3.45
CA MET A 158 4.98 -5.79 4.35
C MET A 158 4.91 -7.26 3.93
N ALA A 159 4.77 -7.54 2.63
CA ALA A 159 4.77 -8.91 2.12
C ALA A 159 6.10 -9.64 2.41
N VAL A 160 7.24 -8.94 2.23
CA VAL A 160 8.57 -9.46 2.57
C VAL A 160 8.70 -9.70 4.06
N GLY A 161 8.32 -8.72 4.89
CA GLY A 161 8.39 -8.84 6.36
C GLY A 161 7.54 -9.99 6.89
N LEU A 162 6.34 -10.17 6.33
CA LEU A 162 5.43 -11.22 6.73
C LEU A 162 5.91 -12.61 6.30
N SER A 163 6.34 -12.75 5.05
CA SER A 163 6.89 -14.01 4.54
C SER A 163 8.15 -14.42 5.31
N THR A 164 9.01 -13.45 5.62
CA THR A 164 10.22 -13.67 6.43
C THR A 164 9.85 -14.10 7.85
N CYS A 165 8.92 -13.39 8.51
CA CYS A 165 8.46 -13.74 9.85
C CYS A 165 7.90 -15.16 9.89
N LEU A 166 7.00 -15.51 8.96
CA LEU A 166 6.38 -16.84 8.89
C LEU A 166 7.43 -17.95 8.68
N THR A 167 8.38 -17.72 7.77
CA THR A 167 9.45 -18.67 7.48
C THR A 167 10.35 -18.87 8.71
N LYS A 168 10.75 -17.79 9.36
CA LYS A 168 11.66 -17.80 10.50
C LYS A 168 11.04 -18.41 11.75
N VAL A 169 9.77 -18.13 12.02
CA VAL A 169 9.05 -18.80 13.11
C VAL A 169 8.98 -20.32 12.87
N GLY A 170 8.79 -20.76 11.62
CA GLY A 170 8.83 -22.19 11.28
C GLY A 170 10.22 -22.81 11.49
N GLN A 171 11.29 -22.10 11.09
CA GLN A 171 12.68 -22.57 11.23
C GLN A 171 13.19 -22.57 12.67
N GLN A 172 12.77 -21.61 13.48
CA GLN A 172 13.22 -21.43 14.87
C GLN A 172 12.18 -21.90 15.90
N ALA A 173 11.25 -22.76 15.49
CA ALA A 173 10.15 -23.24 16.32
C ALA A 173 10.63 -23.80 17.67
N GLU A 174 11.63 -24.68 17.65
CA GLU A 174 12.20 -25.32 18.86
C GLU A 174 12.81 -24.28 19.82
N GLN A 175 13.50 -23.26 19.28
CA GLN A 175 14.10 -22.19 20.09
C GLN A 175 13.02 -21.35 20.76
N ILE A 176 11.96 -21.00 20.01
CA ILE A 176 10.82 -20.24 20.52
C ILE A 176 10.10 -21.02 21.62
N GLU A 177 9.87 -22.32 21.43
CA GLU A 177 9.25 -23.19 22.44
C GLU A 177 10.13 -23.34 23.69
N THR A 178 11.45 -23.38 23.52
CA THR A 178 12.40 -23.39 24.63
C THR A 178 12.27 -22.12 25.47
N TYR A 179 12.29 -20.93 24.84
CA TYR A 179 12.10 -19.66 25.54
C TYR A 179 10.75 -19.59 26.28
N LEU A 180 9.67 -20.04 25.64
CA LEU A 180 8.35 -20.08 26.26
C LEU A 180 8.31 -21.04 27.47
N SER A 181 9.04 -22.15 27.41
CA SER A 181 9.17 -23.12 28.50
C SER A 181 9.94 -22.55 29.70
N PHE A 182 10.89 -21.65 29.46
CA PHE A 182 11.59 -20.87 30.50
C PHE A 182 10.75 -19.68 31.02
N GLY A 183 9.49 -19.53 30.59
CA GLY A 183 8.59 -18.47 31.05
C GLY A 183 8.73 -17.14 30.31
N ALA A 184 9.43 -17.10 29.17
CA ALA A 184 9.52 -15.89 28.37
C ALA A 184 8.14 -15.43 27.86
N SER A 185 7.94 -14.13 27.80
CA SER A 185 6.77 -13.53 27.18
C SER A 185 6.75 -13.77 25.66
N ARG A 186 5.57 -13.65 25.06
CA ARG A 186 5.36 -13.82 23.61
C ARG A 186 6.26 -12.88 22.80
N TRP A 187 6.48 -11.67 23.31
CA TRP A 187 7.34 -10.68 22.67
C TRP A 187 8.83 -11.04 22.80
N GLU A 188 9.26 -11.49 23.97
CA GLU A 188 10.66 -11.91 24.19
C GLU A 188 11.03 -13.11 23.33
N ALA A 189 10.17 -14.13 23.27
CA ALA A 189 10.40 -15.32 22.45
C ALA A 189 10.42 -15.00 20.94
N GLY A 190 9.58 -14.05 20.49
CA GLY A 190 9.50 -13.64 19.08
C GLY A 190 10.46 -12.52 18.66
N ARG A 191 11.18 -11.88 19.59
CA ARG A 191 11.94 -10.64 19.34
C ARG A 191 13.00 -10.81 18.26
N ALA A 192 13.76 -11.91 18.29
CA ALA A 192 14.82 -12.17 17.33
C ALA A 192 14.26 -12.29 15.90
N VAL A 193 13.16 -13.04 15.74
CA VAL A 193 12.44 -13.18 14.47
C VAL A 193 11.89 -11.82 14.00
N ALA A 194 11.31 -11.04 14.93
CA ALA A 194 10.77 -9.72 14.62
C ALA A 194 11.84 -8.81 14.00
N ILE A 195 12.99 -8.70 14.68
CA ILE A 195 14.10 -7.83 14.27
C ILE A 195 14.60 -8.22 12.88
N GLU A 196 14.79 -9.51 12.63
CA GLU A 196 15.27 -9.99 11.33
C GLU A 196 14.25 -9.71 10.21
N ALA A 197 12.96 -9.99 10.45
CA ALA A 197 11.89 -9.73 9.50
C ALA A 197 11.75 -8.24 9.16
N ILE A 198 11.80 -7.36 10.16
CA ILE A 198 11.74 -5.91 9.97
C ILE A 198 12.96 -5.44 9.19
N ARG A 199 14.17 -5.90 9.56
CA ARG A 199 15.42 -5.51 8.88
C ARG A 199 15.36 -5.87 7.40
N LEU A 200 14.99 -7.11 7.07
CA LEU A 200 14.92 -7.57 5.67
C LEU A 200 13.85 -6.82 4.87
N ALA A 201 12.70 -6.52 5.47
CA ALA A 201 11.64 -5.73 4.82
C ALA A 201 12.03 -4.26 4.56
N MET A 202 12.92 -3.69 5.38
CA MET A 202 13.36 -2.29 5.26
C MET A 202 14.52 -2.09 4.29
N LEU A 203 15.30 -3.14 3.97
CA LEU A 203 16.45 -3.04 3.08
C LEU A 203 16.12 -2.39 1.72
N PRO A 204 15.01 -2.72 1.01
CA PRO A 204 14.70 -2.08 -0.26
C PRO A 204 14.50 -0.56 -0.15
N SER A 205 13.87 -0.09 0.94
CA SER A 205 13.66 1.34 1.18
C SER A 205 14.98 2.05 1.42
N ILE A 206 15.85 1.48 2.27
CA ILE A 206 17.16 2.04 2.60
C ILE A 206 18.06 2.08 1.35
N ASN A 207 18.10 0.98 0.60
CA ASN A 207 18.91 0.88 -0.61
C ASN A 207 18.44 1.88 -1.67
N SER A 208 17.13 2.03 -1.86
CA SER A 208 16.58 3.03 -2.79
C SER A 208 16.96 4.44 -2.37
N MET A 209 16.84 4.78 -1.08
CA MET A 209 17.23 6.09 -0.56
C MET A 209 18.72 6.42 -0.76
N SER A 210 19.60 5.42 -0.70
CA SER A 210 21.04 5.62 -0.87
C SER A 210 21.45 6.03 -2.30
N VAL A 211 20.64 5.69 -3.30
CA VAL A 211 20.94 5.95 -4.72
C VAL A 211 20.07 7.03 -5.35
N ILE A 212 18.97 7.42 -4.70
CA ILE A 212 18.07 8.49 -5.17
C ILE A 212 18.84 9.80 -5.24
N GLY A 213 18.81 10.43 -6.42
CA GLY A 213 19.52 11.69 -6.70
C GLY A 213 20.98 11.52 -7.16
N LEU A 214 21.60 10.34 -6.96
CA LEU A 214 22.92 10.02 -7.51
C LEU A 214 22.81 9.25 -8.83
N ILE A 215 21.98 8.21 -8.86
CA ILE A 215 21.80 7.33 -10.03
C ILE A 215 20.38 7.47 -10.57
N THR A 216 19.39 7.50 -9.69
CA THR A 216 17.98 7.49 -10.07
C THR A 216 17.35 8.87 -9.83
N ILE A 217 16.82 9.47 -10.88
CA ILE A 217 15.91 10.63 -10.78
C ILE A 217 14.48 10.09 -10.66
N PRO A 218 13.77 10.36 -9.56
CA PRO A 218 12.41 9.85 -9.38
C PRO A 218 11.45 10.37 -10.47
N GLY A 219 10.55 9.49 -10.92
CA GLY A 219 9.59 9.82 -11.98
C GLY A 219 8.64 10.97 -11.59
N ALA A 220 8.22 11.04 -10.33
CA ALA A 220 7.37 12.14 -9.84
C ALA A 220 8.09 13.50 -9.88
N MET A 221 9.38 13.53 -9.51
CA MET A 221 10.22 14.72 -9.62
C MET A 221 10.39 15.14 -11.09
N THR A 222 10.70 14.18 -11.97
CA THR A 222 10.81 14.45 -13.41
C THR A 222 9.50 14.98 -13.99
N GLY A 223 8.37 14.37 -13.60
CA GLY A 223 7.03 14.80 -14.03
C GLY A 223 6.69 16.23 -13.60
N GLN A 224 7.07 16.64 -12.39
CA GLN A 224 6.89 18.02 -11.95
C GLN A 224 7.76 19.00 -12.72
N ILE A 225 9.01 18.63 -13.02
CA ILE A 225 9.93 19.45 -13.81
C ILE A 225 9.39 19.62 -15.24
N LEU A 226 8.94 18.53 -15.87
CA LEU A 226 8.31 18.56 -17.20
C LEU A 226 6.98 19.33 -17.20
N GLY A 227 6.26 19.32 -16.08
CA GLY A 227 5.05 20.13 -15.87
C GLY A 227 5.31 21.60 -15.54
N GLY A 228 6.56 22.08 -15.64
CA GLY A 228 6.92 23.49 -15.44
C GLY A 228 7.07 23.92 -13.98
N ALA A 229 7.08 22.99 -13.01
CA ALA A 229 7.30 23.35 -11.62
C ALA A 229 8.75 23.80 -11.37
N PRO A 230 9.01 24.73 -10.43
CA PRO A 230 10.37 25.10 -10.05
C PRO A 230 11.15 23.87 -9.57
N ILE A 231 12.34 23.64 -10.15
CA ILE A 231 13.16 22.45 -9.88
C ILE A 231 13.39 22.24 -8.38
N MET A 232 13.71 23.31 -7.64
CA MET A 232 13.97 23.22 -6.20
C MET A 232 12.72 22.80 -5.39
N ASN A 233 11.52 23.15 -5.86
CA ASN A 233 10.27 22.69 -5.23
C ASN A 233 10.05 21.20 -5.49
N ALA A 234 10.32 20.72 -6.71
CA ALA A 234 10.24 19.31 -7.04
C ALA A 234 11.24 18.46 -6.23
N VAL A 235 12.47 18.96 -6.01
CA VAL A 235 13.46 18.32 -5.14
C VAL A 235 12.95 18.20 -3.71
N ARG A 236 12.47 19.29 -3.11
CA ARG A 236 11.96 19.31 -1.72
C ARG A 236 10.75 18.39 -1.56
N TYR A 237 9.83 18.41 -2.52
CA TYR A 237 8.68 17.51 -2.54
C TYR A 237 9.14 16.05 -2.56
N GLN A 238 10.10 15.71 -3.42
CA GLN A 238 10.62 14.36 -3.51
C GLN A 238 11.33 13.90 -2.22
N GLN A 239 12.08 14.79 -1.55
CA GLN A 239 12.68 14.51 -0.24
C GLN A 239 11.62 14.18 0.81
N ILE A 240 10.59 15.03 0.92
CA ILE A 240 9.47 14.84 1.85
C ILE A 240 8.78 13.50 1.60
N VAL A 241 8.40 13.23 0.37
CA VAL A 241 7.71 11.99 -0.01
C VAL A 241 8.56 10.76 0.27
N THR A 242 9.86 10.83 0.01
CA THR A 242 10.78 9.71 0.29
C THR A 242 10.85 9.40 1.78
N PHE A 243 10.91 10.41 2.64
CA PHE A 243 10.85 10.21 4.10
C PHE A 243 9.49 9.70 4.57
N MET A 244 8.39 10.19 3.98
CA MET A 244 7.05 9.67 4.26
C MET A 244 6.94 8.18 3.90
N VAL A 245 7.41 7.79 2.72
CA VAL A 245 7.45 6.38 2.29
C VAL A 245 8.21 5.52 3.29
N SER A 246 9.40 5.96 3.72
CA SER A 246 10.21 5.24 4.70
C SER A 246 9.52 5.13 6.07
N ALA A 247 8.83 6.19 6.51
CA ALA A 247 8.09 6.21 7.77
C ALA A 247 6.85 5.29 7.72
N THR A 248 6.06 5.37 6.65
CA THR A 248 4.91 4.48 6.43
C THR A 248 5.34 3.03 6.35
N THR A 249 6.43 2.76 5.62
CA THR A 249 6.98 1.40 5.48
C THR A 249 7.41 0.85 6.83
N SER A 250 8.18 1.62 7.61
CA SER A 250 8.60 1.24 8.96
C SER A 250 7.41 0.89 9.85
N LEU A 251 6.42 1.79 9.93
CA LEU A 251 5.23 1.58 10.76
C LEU A 251 4.40 0.39 10.29
N GLY A 252 4.16 0.26 8.98
CA GLY A 252 3.38 -0.84 8.42
C GLY A 252 4.02 -2.21 8.67
N VAL A 253 5.34 -2.31 8.46
CA VAL A 253 6.12 -3.53 8.72
C VAL A 253 6.15 -3.85 10.22
N LEU A 254 6.39 -2.86 11.09
CA LEU A 254 6.37 -3.05 12.54
C LEU A 254 5.01 -3.58 13.01
N SER A 255 3.92 -2.94 12.58
CA SER A 255 2.56 -3.34 12.94
C SER A 255 2.25 -4.76 12.46
N VAL A 256 2.52 -5.09 11.18
CA VAL A 256 2.18 -6.41 10.63
C VAL A 256 3.00 -7.53 11.26
N VAL A 257 4.29 -7.30 11.53
CA VAL A 257 5.17 -8.28 12.20
C VAL A 257 4.75 -8.49 13.65
N PHE A 258 4.40 -7.41 14.36
CA PHE A 258 3.87 -7.50 15.72
C PHE A 258 2.59 -8.34 15.76
N PHE A 259 1.62 -8.06 14.88
CA PHE A 259 0.40 -8.85 14.77
C PHE A 259 0.68 -10.31 14.36
N CYS A 260 1.66 -10.55 13.48
CA CYS A 260 2.06 -11.89 13.07
C CYS A 260 2.55 -12.72 14.27
N ILE A 261 3.49 -12.19 15.05
CA ILE A 261 4.03 -12.88 16.24
C ILE A 261 2.92 -13.13 17.28
N HIS A 262 2.08 -12.13 17.51
CA HIS A 262 0.95 -12.27 18.42
C HIS A 262 -0.06 -13.31 17.90
N HIS A 263 -0.25 -13.46 16.59
CA HIS A 263 -1.17 -14.48 16.08
C HIS A 263 -0.58 -15.89 16.10
N MET A 264 0.74 -16.03 15.91
CA MET A 264 1.42 -17.33 15.86
C MET A 264 1.68 -17.95 17.24
N ILE A 265 1.99 -17.13 18.24
CA ILE A 265 2.17 -17.57 19.62
C ILE A 265 0.86 -17.33 20.35
N ASP A 266 0.16 -18.37 20.78
CA ASP A 266 -1.14 -18.26 21.44
C ASP A 266 -1.03 -17.62 22.84
N THR A 267 -2.15 -17.14 23.40
CA THR A 267 -2.22 -16.57 24.76
C THR A 267 -1.83 -17.59 25.84
N LYS A 268 -1.82 -18.89 25.49
CA LYS A 268 -1.35 -19.98 26.36
C LYS A 268 0.14 -20.34 26.18
N HIS A 269 0.96 -19.45 25.63
CA HIS A 269 2.41 -19.67 25.41
C HIS A 269 2.72 -20.96 24.63
N ARG A 270 1.92 -21.24 23.60
CA ARG A 270 2.16 -22.38 22.70
C ARG A 270 2.33 -21.87 21.28
N LEU A 271 3.37 -22.37 20.62
CA LEU A 271 3.53 -22.17 19.19
C LEU A 271 2.47 -23.01 18.48
N ARG A 272 1.75 -22.43 17.52
CA ARG A 272 0.79 -23.17 16.68
C ARG A 272 1.31 -23.24 15.24
N PRO A 273 2.33 -24.08 14.95
CA PRO A 273 2.86 -24.24 13.61
C PRO A 273 1.81 -24.77 12.63
N GLU A 274 0.80 -25.50 13.13
CA GLU A 274 -0.36 -26.00 12.37
C GLU A 274 -1.17 -24.89 11.66
N ARG A 275 -1.01 -23.61 12.02
CA ARG A 275 -1.73 -22.50 11.35
C ARG A 275 -1.02 -21.96 10.11
N VAL A 276 0.20 -22.40 9.82
CA VAL A 276 0.97 -21.98 8.63
C VAL A 276 0.68 -22.97 7.52
N HIS A 277 -0.24 -22.61 6.62
CA HIS A 277 -0.51 -23.41 5.43
C HIS A 277 0.13 -22.74 4.22
N LYS A 278 0.80 -23.54 3.38
CA LYS A 278 1.21 -23.13 2.03
C LYS A 278 -0.03 -23.11 1.11
N TYR A 279 -1.03 -22.32 1.49
CA TYR A 279 -2.28 -22.20 0.75
C TYR A 279 -2.21 -20.93 -0.11
N LYS A 280 -2.34 -21.10 -1.44
CA LYS A 280 -2.64 -19.99 -2.35
C LYS A 280 -3.97 -19.39 -1.90
N ALA A 281 -3.90 -18.23 -1.23
CA ALA A 281 -5.08 -17.59 -0.68
C ALA A 281 -6.04 -17.26 -1.84
N ASN A 282 -7.27 -17.77 -1.76
CA ASN A 282 -8.30 -17.51 -2.77
C ASN A 282 -9.01 -16.19 -2.42
N LEU A 283 -8.69 -15.12 -3.16
CA LEU A 283 -9.27 -13.76 -3.06
C LEU A 283 -10.78 -13.77 -2.77
N PHE A 284 -11.53 -14.65 -3.43
CA PHE A 284 -12.98 -14.75 -3.30
C PHE A 284 -13.49 -15.26 -1.94
N ARG A 285 -12.75 -16.17 -1.27
CA ARG A 285 -13.23 -16.78 -0.02
C ARG A 285 -13.14 -15.81 1.15
N ASP A 286 -12.11 -14.99 1.16
CA ASP A 286 -11.84 -14.05 2.25
C ASP A 286 -12.57 -12.72 2.06
N ILE A 287 -12.73 -12.22 0.82
CA ILE A 287 -13.65 -11.08 0.55
C ILE A 287 -15.05 -11.44 1.04
N LYS A 288 -15.52 -12.67 0.77
CA LYS A 288 -16.79 -13.17 1.28
C LYS A 288 -16.81 -13.20 2.82
N PHE A 289 -15.74 -13.63 3.47
CA PHE A 289 -15.66 -13.68 4.93
C PHE A 289 -15.67 -12.30 5.58
N LEU A 290 -14.88 -11.35 5.04
CA LEU A 290 -14.83 -9.96 5.51
C LEU A 290 -16.18 -9.27 5.30
N PHE A 291 -16.79 -9.43 4.13
CA PHE A 291 -18.10 -8.86 3.83
C PHE A 291 -19.17 -9.41 4.79
N VAL A 292 -19.13 -10.72 5.08
CA VAL A 292 -20.03 -11.34 6.07
C VAL A 292 -19.79 -10.81 7.48
N SER A 293 -18.55 -10.60 7.89
CA SER A 293 -18.22 -10.05 9.22
C SER A 293 -18.70 -8.60 9.37
N VAL A 294 -18.44 -7.74 8.38
CA VAL A 294 -18.88 -6.33 8.38
C VAL A 294 -20.41 -6.23 8.32
N TRP A 295 -21.05 -7.06 7.48
CA TRP A 295 -22.51 -7.14 7.40
C TRP A 295 -23.12 -7.53 8.76
N LYS A 296 -22.53 -8.52 9.44
CA LYS A 296 -23.02 -8.99 10.74
C LYS A 296 -22.87 -7.92 11.84
N GLU A 297 -21.78 -7.15 11.84
CA GLU A 297 -21.58 -6.04 12.78
C GLU A 297 -22.54 -4.86 12.54
N LEU A 298 -22.76 -4.48 11.27
CA LEU A 298 -23.66 -3.38 10.91
C LEU A 298 -25.12 -3.69 11.25
N PHE A 299 -25.58 -4.92 10.99
CA PHE A 299 -26.95 -5.34 11.32
C PHE A 299 -27.13 -5.61 12.81
N SER A 300 -26.10 -6.12 13.51
CA SER A 300 -26.16 -6.27 14.98
C SER A 300 -26.28 -4.93 15.70
N LYS A 301 -25.72 -3.84 15.16
CA LYS A 301 -25.83 -2.49 15.75
C LYS A 301 -27.23 -1.90 15.53
N LYS A 302 -27.81 -2.12 14.35
CA LYS A 302 -29.16 -1.65 13.99
C LYS A 302 -30.27 -2.32 14.82
N ASP A 303 -30.09 -3.59 15.17
CA ASP A 303 -31.01 -4.32 16.06
C ASP A 303 -30.90 -3.88 17.53
N GLN A 304 -29.74 -3.38 17.97
CA GLN A 304 -29.58 -2.84 19.33
C GLN A 304 -30.12 -1.41 19.48
N GLU A 305 -29.99 -0.56 18.46
CA GLU A 305 -30.60 0.77 18.46
C GLU A 305 -32.13 0.71 18.38
N LYS A 306 -32.70 -0.25 17.61
CA LYS A 306 -34.17 -0.43 17.55
C LYS A 306 -34.78 -0.96 18.86
N LYS A 307 -33.98 -1.53 19.77
CA LYS A 307 -34.41 -1.95 21.12
C LYS A 307 -34.26 -0.87 22.19
N ARG A 308 -33.68 0.30 21.86
CA ARG A 308 -33.52 1.44 22.79
C ARG A 308 -34.20 2.70 22.24
N GLY A 309 -35.53 2.75 22.34
CA GLY A 309 -36.29 4.01 22.38
C GLY A 309 -37.66 3.95 21.66
N PRO A 310 -38.69 4.69 22.11
CA PRO A 310 -38.76 5.52 23.32
C PRO A 310 -39.41 4.77 24.50
N ALA A 311 -39.05 5.16 25.73
CA ALA A 311 -39.77 4.75 26.92
C ALA A 311 -41.22 5.26 26.83
N ASP A 312 -42.15 4.39 27.23
CA ASP A 312 -43.59 4.57 27.17
C ASP A 312 -44.02 5.73 28.10
N GLU A 313 -44.11 6.92 27.52
CA GLU A 313 -44.84 8.06 28.06
C GLU A 313 -46.33 7.80 27.80
N ASN A 314 -46.95 6.94 28.62
CA ASN A 314 -48.39 6.94 28.95
C ASN A 314 -48.74 5.73 29.84
N THR A 315 -48.82 5.97 31.15
CA THR A 315 -49.68 5.15 32.01
C THR A 315 -50.45 6.09 32.95
N PRO A 316 -51.79 6.01 32.98
CA PRO A 316 -52.63 6.97 33.69
C PRO A 316 -52.61 6.73 35.20
N LEU A 317 -52.81 7.81 35.96
CA LEU A 317 -53.21 7.82 37.37
C LEU A 317 -54.57 7.13 37.53
N ILE A 318 -54.66 5.97 38.20
CA ILE A 318 -55.83 5.59 39.02
C ILE A 318 -55.39 4.67 40.18
N ASN A 319 -55.72 5.15 41.39
CA ASN A 319 -55.74 4.55 42.75
C ASN A 319 -54.45 4.37 43.52
#